data_AF-A0A1M6R1C4-F1
#
_entry.id   AF-A0A1M6R1C4-F1
#
_cell.length_a   1.000
_cell.length_b   1.000
_cell.length_c   1.000
_cell.angle_alpha   90.00
_cell.angle_beta   90.00
_cell.angle_gamma   90.00
#
_symmetry.space_group_name_H-M   'P 1'
#
loop_
_entity.id
_entity.type
_entity.pdbx_description
1 polymer ?
#
loop_
_entity_poly.entity_id
_entity_poly.type
_entity_poly.pdbx_seq_one_letter_code
_entity_poly.pdbx_strand_id
1 'polypeptide(L)'
;MVGEKIKSTSGATILLALLFFLMCAMAGSVVLAAGTASSGRIAGLREDEQAYYNVTSAAKVLRDSMEGEVFAYYSTKAPSSDETDNTYDYNQKPSGQFADLLKNAAETVFKESKEAKEAGKEDDALYKKALKISTSSADLTKTVIAEFTMKPDYEIEITLYEEGQEDGYECILTIPAAISMDADIPSGEPGSGQELGADNQTVVKYKTTLTWTDAVITTGSEGK
;
A
#
# COMPACT_ATOMS: atom_id res chain seq x y z
N MET A 1 77.85 -46.07 -37.62
CA MET A 1 77.69 -45.44 -36.30
C MET A 1 76.85 -44.19 -36.51
N VAL A 2 75.53 -44.29 -36.36
CA VAL A 2 74.59 -43.17 -36.57
C VAL A 2 73.90 -42.87 -35.25
N GLY A 3 73.89 -41.58 -34.90
CA GLY A 3 72.85 -40.99 -34.06
C GLY A 3 73.20 -40.83 -32.59
N GLU A 4 74.24 -40.07 -32.27
CA GLU A 4 74.36 -39.49 -30.93
C GLU A 4 73.23 -38.49 -30.66
N LYS A 5 72.55 -38.72 -29.53
CA LYS A 5 71.95 -37.72 -28.63
C LYS A 5 70.88 -36.81 -29.22
N ILE A 6 69.63 -37.25 -29.07
CA ILE A 6 68.48 -36.36 -28.86
C ILE A 6 68.72 -35.61 -27.54
N LYS A 7 69.34 -34.43 -27.60
CA LYS A 7 69.38 -33.48 -26.48
C LYS A 7 68.02 -32.79 -26.45
N SER A 8 67.09 -33.34 -25.68
CA SER A 8 65.68 -32.90 -25.64
C SER A 8 65.53 -31.56 -24.91
N THR A 9 65.66 -30.46 -25.65
CA THR A 9 65.17 -29.12 -25.28
C THR A 9 63.68 -28.92 -25.64
N SER A 10 63.09 -29.92 -26.31
CA SER A 10 61.71 -29.88 -26.83
C SER A 10 60.67 -29.91 -25.71
N GLY A 11 60.92 -30.65 -24.64
CA GLY A 11 60.01 -30.73 -23.49
C GLY A 11 59.84 -29.41 -22.73
N ALA A 12 60.93 -28.63 -22.59
CA ALA A 12 60.90 -27.33 -21.91
C ALA A 12 60.06 -26.28 -22.66
N THR A 13 60.04 -26.35 -24.00
CA THR A 13 59.26 -25.42 -24.85
C THR A 13 57.76 -25.73 -24.80
N ILE A 14 57.38 -27.01 -24.76
CA ILE A 14 55.98 -27.44 -24.57
C ILE A 14 55.46 -27.01 -23.20
N LEU A 15 56.30 -27.15 -22.16
CA LEU A 15 55.96 -26.75 -20.79
C LEU A 15 55.75 -25.23 -20.68
N LEU A 16 56.58 -24.44 -21.37
CA LEU A 16 56.41 -22.99 -21.47
C LEU A 16 55.10 -22.60 -22.15
N ALA A 17 54.73 -23.28 -23.24
CA ALA A 17 53.48 -23.04 -23.96
C ALA A 17 52.24 -23.37 -23.11
N LEU A 18 52.29 -24.46 -22.35
CA LEU A 18 51.24 -24.84 -21.41
C LEU A 18 51.09 -23.83 -20.26
N LEU A 19 52.20 -23.31 -19.73
CA LEU A 19 52.18 -22.26 -18.71
C LEU A 19 51.60 -20.95 -19.25
N PHE A 20 51.94 -20.58 -20.48
CA PHE A 20 51.37 -19.41 -21.14
C PHE A 20 49.87 -19.55 -21.37
N PHE A 21 49.42 -20.72 -21.84
CA PHE A 21 47.99 -21.01 -22.02
C PHE A 21 47.23 -20.98 -20.69
N LEU A 22 47.83 -21.51 -19.61
CA LEU A 22 47.27 -21.45 -18.26
C LEU A 22 47.15 -20.01 -17.74
N MET A 23 48.19 -19.18 -17.95
CA MET A 23 48.17 -17.76 -17.58
C MET A 23 47.07 -17.00 -18.35
N CYS A 24 46.93 -17.26 -19.65
CA CYS A 24 45.83 -16.72 -20.45
C CYS A 24 44.46 -17.20 -19.98
N ALA A 25 44.31 -18.48 -19.64
CA ALA A 25 43.05 -19.03 -19.14
C ALA A 25 42.65 -18.42 -17.78
N MET A 26 43.62 -18.21 -16.87
CA MET A 26 43.38 -17.53 -15.59
C MET A 26 43.03 -16.05 -15.77
N ALA A 27 43.75 -15.33 -16.64
CA ALA A 27 43.42 -13.93 -16.91
C ALA A 27 42.04 -13.80 -17.58
N GLY A 28 41.72 -14.70 -18.51
CA GLY A 28 40.41 -14.76 -19.17
C GLY A 28 39.27 -15.05 -18.21
N SER A 29 39.45 -16.01 -17.29
CA SER A 29 38.41 -16.35 -16.31
C SER A 29 38.13 -15.20 -15.32
N VAL A 30 39.15 -14.46 -14.90
CA VAL A 30 38.98 -13.29 -14.02
C VAL A 30 38.25 -12.16 -14.73
N VAL A 31 38.58 -11.87 -15.99
CA VAL A 31 37.88 -10.82 -16.77
C VAL A 31 36.43 -11.22 -17.04
N LEU A 32 36.16 -12.48 -17.40
CA LEU A 32 34.79 -12.97 -17.54
C LEU A 32 34.02 -12.87 -16.22
N ALA A 33 34.60 -13.32 -15.11
CA ALA A 33 33.98 -13.25 -13.78
C ALA A 33 33.72 -11.81 -13.33
N ALA A 34 34.65 -10.88 -13.60
CA ALA A 34 34.45 -9.46 -13.32
C ALA A 34 33.35 -8.85 -14.20
N GLY A 35 33.29 -9.24 -15.48
CA GLY A 35 32.25 -8.83 -16.42
C GLY A 35 30.86 -9.33 -16.03
N THR A 36 30.72 -10.61 -15.66
CA THR A 36 29.45 -11.19 -15.19
C THR A 36 29.04 -10.66 -13.83
N ALA A 37 29.97 -10.48 -12.89
CA ALA A 37 29.68 -9.87 -11.60
C ALA A 37 29.23 -8.40 -11.76
N SER A 38 29.87 -7.63 -12.64
CA SER A 38 29.47 -6.25 -12.95
C SER A 38 28.11 -6.19 -13.64
N SER A 39 27.87 -7.04 -14.65
CA SER A 39 26.59 -7.12 -15.35
C SER A 39 25.45 -7.57 -14.44
N GLY A 40 25.69 -8.53 -13.55
CA GLY A 40 24.71 -8.98 -12.56
C GLY A 40 24.37 -7.91 -11.54
N ARG A 41 25.38 -7.18 -11.03
CA ARG A 41 25.15 -6.03 -10.13
C ARG A 41 24.40 -4.90 -10.81
N ILE A 42 24.72 -4.58 -12.06
CA ILE A 42 24.04 -3.52 -12.83
C ILE A 42 22.59 -3.93 -13.17
N ALA A 43 22.33 -5.21 -13.43
CA ALA A 43 20.98 -5.72 -13.65
C ALA A 43 20.14 -5.68 -12.37
N GLY A 44 20.70 -6.15 -11.24
CA GLY A 44 20.03 -6.10 -9.93
C GLY A 44 19.70 -4.67 -9.49
N LEU A 45 20.67 -3.74 -9.59
CA LEU A 45 20.44 -2.32 -9.26
C LEU A 45 19.30 -1.70 -10.09
N ARG A 46 19.16 -2.10 -11.36
CA ARG A 46 18.06 -1.63 -12.22
C ARG A 46 16.71 -2.22 -11.84
N GLU A 47 16.68 -3.45 -11.35
CA GLU A 47 15.46 -4.11 -10.90
C GLU A 47 14.96 -3.49 -9.59
N ASP A 48 15.87 -3.22 -8.64
CA ASP A 48 15.55 -2.55 -7.38
C ASP A 48 15.05 -1.11 -7.59
N GLU A 49 15.71 -0.35 -8.47
CA GLU A 49 15.27 1.00 -8.85
C GLU A 49 13.88 0.99 -9.50
N GLN A 50 13.58 0.01 -10.37
CA GLN A 50 12.27 -0.11 -11.00
C GLN A 50 11.18 -0.44 -9.99
N ALA A 51 11.44 -1.38 -9.06
CA ALA A 51 10.51 -1.71 -7.98
C ALA A 51 10.18 -0.47 -7.14
N TYR A 52 11.20 0.33 -6.78
CA TYR A 52 11.01 1.61 -6.09
C TYR A 52 10.03 2.53 -6.82
N TYR A 53 10.25 2.76 -8.12
CA TYR A 53 9.39 3.66 -8.91
C TYR A 53 7.98 3.11 -9.11
N ASN A 54 7.83 1.81 -9.36
CA ASN A 54 6.54 1.17 -9.59
C ASN A 54 5.67 1.26 -8.34
N VAL A 55 6.23 0.87 -7.20
CA VAL A 55 5.53 0.86 -5.91
C VAL A 55 5.24 2.30 -5.45
N THR A 56 6.22 3.20 -5.52
CA THR A 56 6.03 4.60 -5.07
C THR A 56 5.06 5.37 -5.97
N SER A 57 5.07 5.12 -7.29
CA SER A 57 4.11 5.76 -8.21
C SER A 57 2.69 5.24 -7.99
N ALA A 58 2.52 3.94 -7.75
CA ALA A 58 1.23 3.38 -7.37
C ALA A 58 0.73 4.00 -6.04
N ALA A 59 1.60 4.16 -5.05
CA ALA A 59 1.26 4.82 -3.79
C ALA A 59 0.80 6.27 -4.00
N LYS A 60 1.48 7.03 -4.87
CA LYS A 60 1.06 8.40 -5.22
C LYS A 60 -0.29 8.45 -5.90
N VAL A 61 -0.58 7.53 -6.82
CA VAL A 61 -1.90 7.45 -7.48
C VAL A 61 -3.00 7.15 -6.46
N LEU A 62 -2.77 6.21 -5.54
CA LEU A 62 -3.71 5.90 -4.46
C LEU A 62 -3.94 7.11 -3.56
N ARG A 63 -2.86 7.76 -3.12
CA ARG A 63 -2.92 8.98 -2.32
C ARG A 63 -3.76 10.04 -3.03
N ASP A 64 -3.40 10.42 -4.24
CA ASP A 64 -4.05 11.50 -4.98
C ASP A 64 -5.53 11.21 -5.27
N SER A 65 -5.94 9.94 -5.24
CA SER A 65 -7.33 9.52 -5.48
C SER A 65 -8.17 9.36 -4.20
N MET A 66 -7.53 9.27 -3.02
CA MET A 66 -8.21 9.06 -1.74
C MET A 66 -8.10 10.28 -0.81
N GLU A 67 -7.04 11.07 -0.96
CA GLU A 67 -6.83 12.29 -0.20
C GLU A 67 -7.86 13.37 -0.58
N GLY A 68 -8.49 13.94 0.43
CA GLY A 68 -9.58 14.90 0.30
C GLY A 68 -10.96 14.28 0.07
N GLU A 69 -11.07 12.95 -0.05
CA GLU A 69 -12.37 12.29 -0.13
C GLU A 69 -13.12 12.42 1.21
N VAL A 70 -14.45 12.53 1.10
CA VAL A 70 -15.33 12.78 2.25
C VAL A 70 -16.41 11.72 2.32
N PHE A 71 -16.61 11.17 3.52
CA PHE A 71 -17.72 10.28 3.84
C PHE A 71 -18.50 10.85 5.02
N ALA A 72 -19.82 11.02 4.87
CA ALA A 72 -20.67 11.49 5.96
C ALA A 72 -21.82 10.52 6.23
N TYR A 73 -22.08 10.29 7.51
CA TYR A 73 -23.20 9.51 8.00
C TYR A 73 -23.97 10.28 9.06
N TYR A 74 -25.27 9.99 9.17
CA TYR A 74 -26.14 10.61 10.15
C TYR A 74 -26.44 9.62 11.27
N SER A 75 -26.48 10.15 12.49
CA SER A 75 -26.87 9.45 13.72
C SER A 75 -28.01 10.21 14.37
N THR A 76 -28.92 9.49 15.03
CA THR A 76 -30.05 10.09 15.74
C THR A 76 -30.00 9.67 17.19
N LYS A 77 -30.11 10.64 18.11
CA LYS A 77 -30.21 10.35 19.54
C LYS A 77 -31.64 10.60 20.01
N ALA A 78 -32.27 9.60 20.61
CA ALA A 78 -33.57 9.78 21.24
C ALA A 78 -33.39 10.48 22.61
N PRO A 79 -34.20 11.51 22.93
CA PRO A 79 -34.00 12.37 24.10
C PRO A 79 -34.22 11.70 25.47
N SER A 80 -34.91 10.54 25.52
CA SER A 80 -35.25 9.84 26.78
C SER A 80 -34.60 8.46 26.94
N SER A 81 -33.59 8.16 26.15
CA SER A 81 -32.76 6.96 26.28
C SER A 81 -31.28 7.34 26.12
N ASP A 82 -30.40 6.75 26.94
CA ASP A 82 -28.96 6.82 26.67
C ASP A 82 -28.60 6.11 25.34
N GLU A 83 -29.54 5.35 24.77
CA GLU A 83 -29.44 4.73 23.46
C GLU A 83 -29.66 5.71 22.31
N THR A 84 -28.68 5.72 21.40
CA THR A 84 -28.67 6.49 20.16
C THR A 84 -29.21 5.56 19.06
N ASP A 85 -30.51 5.64 18.75
CA ASP A 85 -31.10 4.88 17.65
C ASP A 85 -30.70 5.52 16.32
N ASN A 86 -29.61 5.05 15.71
CA ASN A 86 -29.05 5.60 14.47
C ASN A 86 -29.91 5.20 13.26
N THR A 87 -30.82 6.07 12.82
CA THR A 87 -31.46 5.94 11.50
C THR A 87 -30.48 6.41 10.44
N TYR A 88 -30.07 5.48 9.57
CA TYR A 88 -29.05 5.67 8.54
C TYR A 88 -29.62 6.38 7.31
N ASP A 89 -29.57 7.71 7.28
CA ASP A 89 -29.76 8.47 6.04
C ASP A 89 -28.37 8.83 5.49
N TYR A 90 -27.97 8.26 4.35
CA TYR A 90 -26.58 8.34 3.86
C TYR A 90 -26.40 9.55 2.93
N ASN A 91 -25.90 10.69 3.43
CA ASN A 91 -25.62 11.85 2.56
C ASN A 91 -24.28 12.54 2.84
N GLN A 92 -23.19 11.91 2.41
CA GLN A 92 -22.17 12.40 1.47
C GLN A 92 -21.23 11.21 1.22
N LYS A 93 -21.05 10.82 -0.05
CA LYS A 93 -20.26 9.64 -0.41
C LYS A 93 -18.98 10.10 -1.10
N PRO A 94 -17.88 9.35 -0.94
CA PRO A 94 -16.72 9.48 -1.79
C PRO A 94 -17.13 9.41 -3.27
N SER A 95 -16.40 10.11 -4.13
CA SER A 95 -16.71 10.23 -5.56
C SER A 95 -15.58 9.83 -6.50
N GLY A 96 -14.36 9.71 -5.97
CA GLY A 96 -13.18 9.28 -6.71
C GLY A 96 -13.22 7.82 -7.18
N GLN A 97 -12.14 7.39 -7.84
CA GLN A 97 -12.01 6.04 -8.42
C GLN A 97 -12.16 4.92 -7.38
N PHE A 98 -11.82 5.19 -6.12
CA PHE A 98 -11.90 4.25 -5.01
C PHE A 98 -13.13 4.49 -4.12
N ALA A 99 -14.15 5.20 -4.62
CA ALA A 99 -15.32 5.58 -3.84
C ALA A 99 -16.03 4.39 -3.17
N ASP A 100 -16.26 3.31 -3.92
CA ASP A 100 -16.90 2.12 -3.39
C ASP A 100 -16.05 1.41 -2.33
N LEU A 101 -14.72 1.42 -2.49
CA LEU A 101 -13.80 0.86 -1.50
C LEU A 101 -13.88 1.64 -0.19
N LEU A 102 -13.76 2.98 -0.26
CA LEU A 102 -13.82 3.86 0.90
C LEU A 102 -15.18 3.77 1.60
N LYS A 103 -16.27 3.77 0.84
CA LYS A 103 -17.63 3.59 1.36
C LYS A 103 -17.77 2.26 2.11
N ASN A 104 -17.40 1.16 1.46
CA ASN A 104 -17.54 -0.17 2.06
C ASN A 104 -16.66 -0.32 3.31
N ALA A 105 -15.43 0.21 3.28
CA ALA A 105 -14.53 0.18 4.42
C ALA A 105 -15.10 0.96 5.61
N ALA A 106 -15.57 2.19 5.39
CA ALA A 106 -16.14 3.03 6.43
C ALA A 106 -17.44 2.42 7.00
N GLU A 107 -18.30 1.85 6.16
CA GLU A 107 -19.53 1.18 6.60
C GLU A 107 -19.24 -0.08 7.44
N THR A 108 -18.22 -0.87 7.07
CA THR A 108 -17.79 -2.04 7.85
C THR A 108 -17.23 -1.62 9.20
N VAL A 109 -16.25 -0.71 9.22
CA VAL A 109 -15.62 -0.24 10.47
C VAL A 109 -16.66 0.35 11.40
N PHE A 110 -17.55 1.20 10.89
CA PHE A 110 -18.63 1.79 11.68
C PHE A 110 -19.50 0.73 12.35
N LYS A 111 -19.91 -0.29 11.59
CA LYS A 111 -20.79 -1.36 12.09
C LYS A 111 -20.09 -2.19 13.17
N GLU A 112 -18.85 -2.60 12.92
CA GLU A 112 -18.07 -3.42 13.86
C GLU A 112 -17.75 -2.64 15.14
N SER A 113 -17.32 -1.38 15.03
CA SER A 113 -17.06 -0.52 16.19
C SER A 113 -18.31 -0.29 17.03
N LYS A 114 -19.49 -0.25 16.40
CA LYS A 114 -20.77 -0.18 17.12
C LYS A 114 -21.05 -1.47 17.89
N GLU A 115 -20.95 -2.62 17.23
CA GLU A 115 -21.18 -3.93 17.86
C GLU A 115 -20.22 -4.16 19.04
N ALA A 116 -18.95 -3.74 18.90
CA ALA A 116 -17.97 -3.78 19.99
C ALA A 116 -18.39 -2.92 21.18
N LYS A 117 -18.84 -1.68 20.94
CA LYS A 117 -19.32 -0.76 22.00
C LYS A 117 -20.57 -1.29 22.71
N GLU A 118 -21.54 -1.82 21.97
CA GLU A 118 -22.77 -2.41 22.53
C GLU A 118 -22.47 -3.68 23.35
N ALA A 119 -21.46 -4.46 22.93
CA ALA A 119 -20.99 -5.62 23.66
C ALA A 119 -20.05 -5.30 24.83
N GLY A 120 -19.66 -4.02 25.02
CA GLY A 120 -18.68 -3.61 26.03
C GLY A 120 -17.28 -4.18 25.80
N LYS A 121 -16.91 -4.44 24.54
CA LYS A 121 -15.62 -5.00 24.13
C LYS A 121 -14.67 -3.89 23.64
N GLU A 122 -13.39 -4.24 23.56
CA GLU A 122 -12.39 -3.43 22.87
C GLU A 122 -12.78 -3.27 21.39
N ASP A 123 -12.56 -2.09 20.83
CA ASP A 123 -12.89 -1.76 19.44
C ASP A 123 -11.75 -2.24 18.54
N ASP A 124 -11.92 -3.41 17.95
CA ASP A 124 -10.96 -4.07 17.05
C ASP A 124 -11.45 -4.09 15.58
N ALA A 125 -12.40 -3.21 15.25
CA ALA A 125 -12.96 -3.07 13.91
C ALA A 125 -11.88 -2.90 12.85
N LEU A 126 -11.94 -3.71 11.79
CA LEU A 126 -10.86 -3.75 10.82
C LEU A 126 -11.35 -4.18 9.44
N TYR A 127 -11.27 -3.26 8.48
CA TYR A 127 -11.52 -3.61 7.09
C TYR A 127 -10.21 -3.89 6.37
N LYS A 128 -10.14 -4.99 5.60
CA LYS A 128 -8.97 -5.36 4.77
C LYS A 128 -9.36 -5.72 3.34
N LYS A 129 -8.58 -5.24 2.37
CA LYS A 129 -8.76 -5.55 0.95
C LYS A 129 -7.46 -5.44 0.15
N ALA A 130 -7.07 -6.52 -0.53
CA ALA A 130 -5.99 -6.47 -1.51
C ALA A 130 -6.48 -5.91 -2.87
N LEU A 131 -5.71 -4.98 -3.44
CA LEU A 131 -5.90 -4.42 -4.79
C LEU A 131 -4.68 -4.79 -5.65
N LYS A 132 -4.92 -5.01 -6.94
CA LYS A 132 -3.85 -5.22 -7.93
C LYS A 132 -3.76 -4.02 -8.86
N ILE A 133 -2.59 -3.41 -8.93
CA ILE A 133 -2.32 -2.23 -9.75
C ILE A 133 -1.27 -2.61 -10.79
N SER A 134 -1.68 -2.68 -12.06
CA SER A 134 -0.75 -2.94 -13.16
C SER A 134 -0.04 -1.64 -13.55
N THR A 135 1.28 -1.65 -13.46
CA THR A 135 2.16 -0.59 -13.97
C THR A 135 2.75 -1.04 -15.31
N SER A 136 2.88 -0.12 -16.27
CA SER A 136 3.46 -0.41 -17.57
C SER A 136 4.58 0.57 -17.89
N SER A 137 5.76 0.04 -18.22
CA SER A 137 6.90 0.84 -18.69
C SER A 137 7.51 0.15 -19.90
N ALA A 138 7.48 0.80 -21.07
CA ALA A 138 8.07 0.47 -22.37
C ALA A 138 8.09 -1.01 -22.84
N ASP A 139 8.63 -1.94 -22.05
CA ASP A 139 8.77 -3.38 -22.36
C ASP A 139 8.43 -4.33 -21.18
N LEU A 140 7.99 -3.81 -20.02
CA LEU A 140 7.67 -4.59 -18.82
C LEU A 140 6.33 -4.13 -18.20
N THR A 141 5.44 -5.10 -17.97
CA THR A 141 4.25 -4.91 -17.12
C THR A 141 4.51 -5.55 -15.77
N LYS A 142 4.52 -4.74 -14.71
CA LYS A 142 4.69 -5.20 -13.34
C LYS A 142 3.39 -4.96 -12.57
N THR A 143 3.00 -5.94 -11.75
CA THR A 143 1.82 -5.83 -10.88
C THR A 143 2.30 -5.42 -9.50
N VAL A 144 1.77 -4.32 -8.98
CA VAL A 144 1.90 -3.91 -7.58
C VAL A 144 0.68 -4.42 -6.83
N ILE A 145 0.91 -5.09 -5.71
CA ILE A 145 -0.12 -5.44 -4.75
C ILE A 145 -0.24 -4.31 -3.75
N ALA A 146 -1.47 -3.86 -3.47
CA ALA A 146 -1.77 -2.86 -2.46
C ALA A 146 -2.74 -3.46 -1.44
N GLU A 147 -2.22 -3.76 -0.25
CA GLU A 147 -2.97 -4.30 0.88
C GLU A 147 -3.62 -3.14 1.66
N PHE A 148 -4.87 -2.85 1.35
CA PHE A 148 -5.65 -1.80 2.02
C PHE A 148 -6.14 -2.29 3.39
N THR A 149 -5.93 -1.47 4.41
CA THR A 149 -6.48 -1.65 5.75
C THR A 149 -7.12 -0.35 6.24
N MET A 150 -8.30 -0.44 6.88
CA MET A 150 -8.90 0.68 7.62
C MET A 150 -9.11 0.27 9.08
N LYS A 151 -8.57 1.08 9.99
CA LYS A 151 -8.58 0.89 11.45
C LYS A 151 -9.85 1.49 12.09
N PRO A 152 -10.14 1.25 13.39
CA PRO A 152 -11.33 1.79 14.08
C PRO A 152 -11.44 3.32 14.09
N ASP A 153 -10.31 4.01 14.03
CA ASP A 153 -10.21 5.47 13.93
C ASP A 153 -10.36 5.99 12.49
N TYR A 154 -10.71 5.12 11.55
CA TYR A 154 -10.82 5.37 10.11
C TYR A 154 -9.49 5.75 9.44
N GLU A 155 -8.35 5.58 10.11
CA GLU A 155 -7.04 5.67 9.48
C GLU A 155 -6.92 4.58 8.42
N ILE A 156 -6.51 4.98 7.22
CA ILE A 156 -6.20 4.07 6.12
C ILE A 156 -4.71 3.79 6.13
N GLU A 157 -4.35 2.52 6.08
CA GLU A 157 -2.98 2.07 5.88
C GLU A 157 -2.96 1.15 4.66
N ILE A 158 -2.10 1.45 3.69
CA ILE A 158 -1.93 0.67 2.48
C ILE A 158 -0.47 0.26 2.37
N THR A 159 -0.22 -1.04 2.42
CA THR A 159 1.11 -1.60 2.15
C THR A 159 1.20 -2.01 0.70
N LEU A 160 2.17 -1.48 -0.02
CA LEU A 160 2.41 -1.73 -1.43
C LEU A 160 3.74 -2.47 -1.65
N TYR A 161 3.72 -3.50 -2.50
CA TYR A 161 4.90 -4.27 -2.90
C TYR A 161 4.71 -4.88 -4.31
N GLU A 162 5.78 -5.27 -5.00
CA GLU A 162 5.65 -5.96 -6.29
C GLU A 162 5.16 -7.41 -6.12
N GLU A 163 4.28 -7.86 -7.00
CA GLU A 163 3.78 -9.24 -7.02
C GLU A 163 4.95 -10.23 -7.18
N GLY A 164 5.11 -11.12 -6.21
CA GLY A 164 6.22 -12.08 -6.16
C GLY A 164 7.50 -11.57 -5.51
N GLN A 165 7.52 -10.34 -4.98
CA GLN A 165 8.62 -9.77 -4.20
C GLN A 165 8.14 -9.28 -2.82
N GLU A 166 7.61 -10.19 -2.00
CA GLU A 166 7.11 -9.86 -0.64
C GLU A 166 8.23 -9.41 0.32
N ASP A 167 9.45 -9.92 0.17
CA ASP A 167 10.65 -9.48 0.91
C ASP A 167 11.39 -8.31 0.21
N GLY A 168 10.80 -7.76 -0.85
CA GLY A 168 11.40 -6.72 -1.69
C GLY A 168 11.17 -5.30 -1.16
N TYR A 169 11.26 -4.34 -2.06
CA TYR A 169 10.95 -2.95 -1.73
C TYR A 169 9.47 -2.78 -1.39
N GLU A 170 9.17 -2.35 -0.16
CA GLU A 170 7.82 -2.02 0.30
C GLU A 170 7.62 -0.51 0.44
N CYS A 171 6.39 -0.07 0.24
CA CYS A 171 5.96 1.29 0.51
C CYS A 171 4.68 1.26 1.34
N ILE A 172 4.62 2.08 2.37
CA ILE A 172 3.44 2.22 3.22
C ILE A 172 2.84 3.60 2.99
N LEU A 173 1.57 3.65 2.58
CA LEU A 173 0.78 4.87 2.50
C LEU A 173 -0.18 4.90 3.68
N THR A 174 -0.06 5.92 4.51
CA THR A 174 -0.95 6.17 5.65
C THR A 174 -1.77 7.42 5.38
N ILE A 175 -3.10 7.32 5.52
CA ILE A 175 -4.03 8.44 5.34
C ILE A 175 -4.93 8.54 6.58
N PRO A 176 -4.64 9.46 7.52
CA PRO A 176 -5.50 9.65 8.69
C PRO A 176 -6.87 10.23 8.30
N ALA A 177 -7.87 9.97 9.13
CA ALA A 177 -9.19 10.55 8.99
C ALA A 177 -9.39 11.71 9.98
N ALA A 178 -9.73 12.89 9.45
CA ALA A 178 -10.25 14.00 10.24
C ALA A 178 -11.76 13.79 10.45
N ILE A 179 -12.18 13.69 11.71
CA ILE A 179 -13.57 13.41 12.10
C ILE A 179 -14.19 14.69 12.68
N SER A 180 -15.27 15.18 12.07
CA SER A 180 -16.11 16.25 12.63
C SER A 180 -17.50 15.72 12.93
N MET A 181 -18.13 16.25 13.99
CA MET A 181 -19.52 15.94 14.35
C MET A 181 -20.27 17.24 14.55
N ASP A 182 -21.30 17.43 13.74
CA ASP A 182 -22.12 18.63 13.72
C ASP A 182 -23.57 18.25 14.05
N ALA A 183 -24.21 19.00 14.95
CA ALA A 183 -25.64 18.83 15.19
C ALA A 183 -26.39 19.41 13.99
N ASP A 184 -27.06 18.56 13.21
CA ASP A 184 -27.97 18.99 12.15
C ASP A 184 -29.33 19.24 12.79
N ILE A 185 -29.44 20.40 13.46
CA ILE A 185 -30.71 20.88 14.00
C ILE A 185 -31.46 21.51 12.84
N PRO A 186 -32.60 20.95 12.39
CA PRO A 186 -33.39 21.58 11.33
C PRO A 186 -33.74 23.01 11.77
N SER A 187 -33.13 23.98 11.12
CA SER A 187 -33.38 25.41 11.32
C SER A 187 -34.69 25.77 10.61
N GLY A 188 -35.81 25.41 11.22
CA GLY A 188 -37.14 25.81 10.79
C GLY A 188 -37.82 26.60 11.91
N GLU A 189 -38.46 27.72 11.54
CA GLU A 189 -39.43 28.42 12.38
C GLU A 189 -40.40 27.44 13.07
N PRO A 190 -40.92 27.76 14.27
CA PRO A 190 -41.82 26.90 15.02
C PRO A 190 -43.11 26.66 14.22
N GLY A 191 -43.14 25.60 13.41
CA GLY A 191 -44.26 25.32 12.52
C GLY A 191 -43.96 24.42 11.32
N SER A 192 -42.70 24.23 10.90
CA SER A 192 -42.39 23.38 9.75
C SER A 192 -41.13 22.55 9.96
N GLY A 193 -41.28 21.25 10.20
CA GLY A 193 -40.20 20.26 10.01
C GLY A 193 -39.57 19.65 11.26
N GLN A 194 -40.13 19.86 12.46
CA GLN A 194 -39.82 18.95 13.57
C GLN A 194 -40.51 17.61 13.30
N GLU A 195 -39.73 16.58 12.93
CA GLU A 195 -40.20 15.21 13.09
C GLU A 195 -40.31 14.94 14.59
N LEU A 196 -41.52 15.16 15.10
CA LEU A 196 -41.93 14.77 16.43
C LEU A 196 -41.95 13.24 16.44
N GLY A 197 -41.20 12.64 17.37
CA GLY A 197 -41.36 11.21 17.67
C GLY A 197 -42.81 10.89 18.05
N ALA A 198 -43.16 9.60 18.13
CA ALA A 198 -44.50 9.14 18.50
C ALA A 198 -45.02 9.68 19.85
N ASP A 199 -44.15 10.33 20.63
CA ASP A 199 -44.34 10.93 21.94
C ASP A 199 -44.16 12.47 21.99
N ASN A 200 -44.08 13.14 20.84
CA ASN A 200 -43.92 14.60 20.75
C ASN A 200 -42.56 15.12 21.24
N GLN A 201 -41.51 14.27 21.28
CA GLN A 201 -40.15 14.66 21.60
C GLN A 201 -39.32 14.99 20.34
N THR A 202 -38.39 15.95 20.45
CA THR A 202 -37.51 16.40 19.35
C THR A 202 -36.38 15.39 19.15
N VAL A 203 -36.33 14.73 17.98
CA VAL A 203 -35.19 13.89 17.58
C VAL A 203 -34.04 14.80 17.14
N VAL A 204 -32.86 14.67 17.77
CA VAL A 204 -31.65 15.39 17.34
C VAL A 204 -30.89 14.53 16.34
N LYS A 205 -30.69 15.05 15.13
CA LYS A 205 -29.85 14.45 14.08
C LYS A 205 -28.42 15.01 14.22
N TYR A 206 -27.43 14.13 14.20
CA TYR A 206 -26.02 14.49 14.18
C TYR A 206 -25.39 13.99 12.89
N LYS A 207 -24.70 14.87 12.18
CA LYS A 207 -23.91 14.53 11.01
C LYS A 207 -22.47 14.32 11.44
N THR A 208 -21.95 13.11 11.26
CA THR A 208 -20.52 12.84 11.37
C THR A 208 -19.90 12.87 9.99
N THR A 209 -18.85 13.66 9.82
CA THR A 209 -18.10 13.79 8.57
C THR A 209 -16.68 13.28 8.77
N LEU A 210 -16.29 12.33 7.94
CA LEU A 210 -14.92 11.82 7.81
C LEU A 210 -14.29 12.47 6.59
N THR A 211 -13.10 13.04 6.74
CA THR A 211 -12.28 13.54 5.63
C THR A 211 -10.90 12.92 5.72
N TRP A 212 -10.49 12.17 4.71
CA TRP A 212 -9.15 11.58 4.66
C TRP A 212 -8.17 12.64 4.16
N THR A 213 -7.19 13.02 4.98
CA THR A 213 -6.26 14.11 4.66
C THR A 213 -4.89 13.86 5.28
N ASP A 214 -3.91 14.74 5.04
CA ASP A 214 -2.55 14.64 5.56
C ASP A 214 -1.87 13.30 5.25
N ALA A 215 -2.02 12.83 4.01
CA ALA A 215 -1.50 11.54 3.61
C ALA A 215 0.04 11.50 3.61
N VAL A 216 0.61 10.44 4.20
CA VAL A 216 2.06 10.24 4.32
C VAL A 216 2.47 8.96 3.60
N ILE A 217 3.46 9.08 2.72
CA ILE A 217 4.12 7.94 2.07
C ILE A 217 5.43 7.68 2.79
N THR A 218 5.55 6.52 3.40
CA THR A 218 6.77 6.04 4.07
C THR A 218 7.35 4.88 3.28
N THR A 219 8.62 4.98 2.92
CA THR A 219 9.33 3.93 2.19
C THR A 219 9.91 2.94 3.18
N GLY A 220 9.64 1.64 3.00
CA GLY A 220 10.35 0.59 3.72
C GLY A 220 11.84 0.70 3.40
N SER A 221 12.66 0.73 4.44
CA SER A 221 14.11 0.77 4.31
C SER A 221 14.62 -0.36 3.42
N GLU A 222 15.57 -0.04 2.53
CA GLU A 222 16.37 -1.00 1.77
C GLU A 222 16.73 -2.22 2.63
N GLY A 223 16.48 -3.42 2.09
CA GLY A 223 16.67 -4.69 2.75
C GLY A 223 17.99 -4.79 3.51
N LYS A 224 17.90 -5.42 4.68
CA LYS A 224 19.04 -5.79 5.53
C LYS A 224 19.82 -6.96 4.94
#